data_AF-A0A0Y9PRU8-F1
#
_entry.id   AF-A0A0Y9PRU8-F1
#
_cell.length_a   1.000
_cell.length_b   1.000
_cell.length_c   1.000
_cell.angle_alpha   90.00
_cell.angle_beta   90.00
_cell.angle_gamma   90.00
#
_symmetry.space_group_name_H-M   'P 1'
#
loop_
_entity.id
_entity.type
_entity.pdbx_description
1 polymer ?
#
loop_
_entity_poly.entity_id
_entity_poly.type
_entity_poly.pdbx_seq_one_letter_code
_entity_poly.pdbx_strand_id
1 'polypeptide(L)'
;MLNLKENDYNNSLNHFYTTYINNEKYKNPIDGVEAYSNYKNIIEKKHDLTKMNIKDISKFYDSFILLCEMYTAFNDDNKNCTNCSEKANKFVEKYKELNSNNNKGSSYDKILSTLSTDYDN
;
A
#
# COMPACT_ATOMS: atom_id res chain seq x y z
N MET A 1 12.21 4.28 -28.69
CA MET A 1 12.94 3.30 -27.86
C MET A 1 12.89 3.80 -26.42
N LEU A 2 12.37 3.01 -25.48
CA LEU A 2 12.38 3.36 -24.07
C LEU A 2 13.74 2.95 -23.50
N ASN A 3 14.51 3.89 -22.96
CA ASN A 3 15.77 3.60 -22.31
C ASN A 3 15.58 3.63 -20.79
N LEU A 4 16.15 2.65 -20.09
CA LEU A 4 16.18 2.66 -18.63
C LEU A 4 17.03 3.84 -18.18
N LYS A 5 16.52 4.68 -17.27
CA LYS A 5 17.34 5.72 -16.65
C LYS A 5 18.34 5.08 -15.70
N GLU A 6 19.56 5.60 -15.73
CA GLU A 6 20.62 5.22 -14.81
C GLU A 6 20.19 5.54 -13.37
N ASN A 7 20.26 4.54 -12.50
CA ASN A 7 19.94 4.66 -11.09
C ASN A 7 21.19 4.32 -10.27
N ASP A 8 22.02 5.33 -10.05
CA ASP A 8 23.28 5.21 -9.29
C ASP A 8 23.07 4.87 -7.81
N TYR A 9 21.82 4.87 -7.34
CA TYR A 9 21.47 4.58 -5.96
C TYR A 9 20.86 3.18 -5.83
N ASN A 10 21.38 2.37 -4.91
CA ASN A 10 20.76 1.13 -4.44
C ASN A 10 19.38 1.32 -3.77
N ASN A 11 18.84 2.55 -3.74
CA ASN A 11 17.51 2.90 -3.24
C ASN A 11 16.61 3.38 -4.39
N SER A 12 16.02 2.41 -5.10
CA SER A 12 15.20 2.63 -6.31
C SER A 12 14.00 3.54 -6.07
N LEU A 13 13.42 3.53 -4.87
CA LEU A 13 12.22 4.29 -4.57
C LEU A 13 12.49 5.78 -4.37
N ASN A 14 13.58 6.12 -3.66
CA ASN A 14 13.97 7.52 -3.50
C ASN A 14 14.34 8.13 -4.86
N HIS A 15 15.09 7.38 -5.69
CA HIS A 15 15.41 7.80 -7.05
C HIS A 15 14.15 7.97 -7.91
N PHE A 16 13.18 7.07 -7.81
CA PHE A 16 11.90 7.21 -8.50
C PHE A 16 11.16 8.47 -8.05
N TYR A 17 11.08 8.72 -6.73
CA TYR A 17 10.42 9.88 -6.17
C TYR A 17 11.07 11.19 -6.67
N THR A 18 12.39 11.32 -6.55
CA THR A 18 13.09 12.54 -6.98
C THR A 18 12.99 12.78 -8.48
N THR A 19 12.99 11.71 -9.28
CA THR A 19 13.02 11.81 -10.74
C THR A 19 11.63 12.03 -11.35
N TYR A 20 10.60 11.38 -10.80
CA TYR A 20 9.29 11.31 -11.44
C TYR A 20 8.15 11.91 -10.60
N ILE A 21 8.28 11.98 -9.27
CA ILE A 21 7.24 12.51 -8.39
C ILE A 21 7.51 13.98 -8.02
N ASN A 22 8.77 14.36 -7.83
CA ASN A 22 9.13 15.73 -7.47
C ASN A 22 9.07 16.71 -8.67
N ASN A 23 7.90 16.82 -9.31
CA ASN A 23 7.63 17.75 -10.39
C ASN A 23 6.34 18.55 -10.14
N GLU A 24 6.09 19.57 -10.97
CA GLU A 24 4.96 20.49 -10.80
C GLU A 24 3.58 19.81 -10.81
N LYS A 25 3.38 18.71 -11.55
CA LYS A 25 2.09 18.01 -11.60
C LYS A 25 1.66 17.50 -10.23
N TYR A 26 2.60 17.10 -9.39
CA TYR A 26 2.32 16.62 -8.03
C TYR A 26 2.22 17.74 -6.99
N LYS A 27 2.62 18.96 -7.35
CA LYS A 27 2.52 20.15 -6.48
C LYS A 27 1.20 20.90 -6.67
N ASN A 28 0.44 20.59 -7.72
CA ASN A 28 -0.88 21.15 -7.95
C ASN A 28 -1.81 20.87 -6.76
N PRO A 29 -2.61 21.87 -6.34
CA PRO A 29 -3.60 21.69 -5.29
C PRO A 29 -4.59 20.56 -5.59
N ILE A 30 -5.12 19.95 -4.53
CA ILE A 30 -6.21 18.97 -4.64
C ILE A 30 -7.49 19.68 -4.21
N ASP A 31 -8.37 19.93 -5.16
CA ASP A 31 -9.65 20.58 -4.89
C ASP A 31 -10.51 19.69 -3.96
N GLY A 32 -11.08 20.31 -2.93
CA GLY A 32 -11.99 19.62 -1.99
C GLY A 32 -11.30 18.74 -0.93
N VAL A 33 -9.96 18.78 -0.81
CA VAL A 33 -9.23 18.02 0.22
C VAL A 33 -8.52 18.96 1.19
N GLU A 34 -9.04 19.08 2.41
CA GLU A 34 -8.45 19.96 3.44
C GLU A 34 -7.19 19.38 4.10
N ALA A 35 -7.10 18.05 4.21
CA ALA A 35 -6.03 17.39 4.95
C ALA A 35 -4.64 17.48 4.27
N TYR A 36 -4.60 17.79 2.97
CA TYR A 36 -3.39 17.80 2.15
C TYR A 36 -3.43 18.92 1.11
N SER A 37 -2.34 19.68 1.03
CA SER A 37 -2.25 20.81 0.10
C SER A 37 -2.06 20.39 -1.35
N ASN A 38 -1.46 19.22 -1.61
CA ASN A 38 -1.22 18.66 -2.94
C ASN A 38 -0.82 17.17 -2.85
N TYR A 39 -0.71 16.49 -4.00
CA TYR A 39 -0.34 15.07 -4.05
C TYR A 39 1.05 14.79 -3.50
N LYS A 40 2.01 15.71 -3.69
CA LYS A 40 3.35 15.61 -3.11
C LYS A 40 3.28 15.55 -1.58
N ASN A 41 2.47 16.40 -0.95
CA ASN A 41 2.29 16.43 0.50
C ASN A 41 1.72 15.10 1.05
N ILE A 42 0.80 14.46 0.31
CA ILE A 42 0.29 13.12 0.66
C ILE A 42 1.43 12.11 0.69
N ILE A 43 2.22 12.06 -0.38
CA ILE A 43 3.30 11.09 -0.53
C ILE A 43 4.37 11.32 0.55
N GLU A 44 4.73 12.57 0.85
CA GLU A 44 5.70 12.90 1.91
C GLU A 44 5.21 12.51 3.30
N LYS A 45 3.93 12.76 3.63
CA LYS A 45 3.35 12.33 4.90
C LYS A 45 3.27 10.80 5.04
N LYS A 46 3.15 10.08 3.90
CA LYS A 46 3.14 8.61 3.87
C LYS A 46 4.53 8.01 3.62
N HIS A 47 5.55 8.83 3.41
CA HIS A 47 6.92 8.40 3.10
C HIS A 47 7.54 7.56 4.22
N ASP A 48 7.08 7.66 5.46
CA ASP A 48 7.54 6.77 6.52
C ASP A 48 7.14 5.30 6.29
N LEU A 49 6.07 5.05 5.52
CA LEU A 49 5.67 3.69 5.12
C LEU A 49 6.65 3.09 4.12
N THR A 50 7.35 3.92 3.36
CA THR A 50 8.28 3.48 2.33
C THR A 50 9.70 3.23 2.83
N LYS A 51 9.99 3.55 4.09
CA LYS A 51 11.26 3.23 4.78
C LYS A 51 11.37 1.78 5.22
N MET A 52 10.31 0.98 5.06
CA MET A 52 10.31 -0.44 5.40
C MET A 52 11.14 -1.27 4.42
N ASN A 53 11.60 -2.44 4.87
CA ASN A 53 12.29 -3.37 4.00
C ASN A 53 11.37 -3.79 2.84
N ILE A 54 11.87 -3.75 1.60
CA ILE A 54 11.08 -4.11 0.42
C ILE A 54 10.50 -5.53 0.48
N LYS A 55 11.18 -6.46 1.15
CA LYS A 55 10.67 -7.82 1.37
C LYS A 55 9.45 -7.83 2.29
N ASP A 56 9.41 -6.96 3.30
CA ASP A 56 8.25 -6.86 4.18
C ASP A 56 7.10 -6.16 3.47
N ILE A 57 7.38 -5.08 2.72
CA ILE A 57 6.39 -4.41 1.85
C ILE A 57 5.76 -5.42 0.87
N SER A 58 6.56 -6.31 0.26
CA SER A 58 6.05 -7.35 -0.64
C SER A 58 5.07 -8.29 0.06
N LYS A 59 5.34 -8.71 1.30
CA LYS A 59 4.42 -9.58 2.05
C LYS A 59 3.10 -8.88 2.41
N PHE A 60 3.17 -7.58 2.74
CA PHE A 60 1.97 -6.76 2.94
C PHE A 60 1.17 -6.64 1.65
N TYR A 61 1.84 -6.39 0.53
CA TYR A 61 1.21 -6.26 -0.77
C TYR A 61 0.49 -7.55 -1.18
N ASP A 62 1.11 -8.72 -0.98
CA ASP A 62 0.46 -10.02 -1.21
C ASP A 62 -0.85 -10.18 -0.39
N SER A 63 -0.84 -9.72 0.86
CA SER A 63 -2.02 -9.79 1.74
C SER A 63 -3.09 -8.79 1.31
N PHE A 64 -2.68 -7.59 0.90
CA PHE A 64 -3.56 -6.55 0.38
C PHE A 64 -4.26 -6.99 -0.92
N ILE A 65 -3.57 -7.71 -1.82
CA ILE A 65 -4.19 -8.25 -3.03
C ILE A 65 -5.39 -9.17 -2.68
N LEU A 66 -5.25 -10.02 -1.66
CA LEU A 66 -6.33 -10.91 -1.24
C LEU A 66 -7.56 -10.13 -0.75
N LEU A 67 -7.36 -9.02 -0.03
CA LEU A 67 -8.46 -8.13 0.37
C LEU A 67 -9.14 -7.53 -0.87
N CYS A 68 -8.36 -6.97 -1.80
CA CYS A 68 -8.89 -6.41 -3.05
C CYS A 68 -9.66 -7.45 -3.86
N GLU A 69 -9.18 -8.68 -3.95
CA GLU A 69 -9.88 -9.77 -4.62
C GLU A 69 -11.22 -10.10 -3.96
N MET A 70 -11.32 -10.03 -2.62
CA MET A 70 -12.60 -10.18 -1.92
C MET A 70 -13.55 -9.02 -2.20
N TYR A 71 -13.07 -7.78 -2.07
CA TYR A 71 -13.86 -6.58 -2.36
C TYR A 71 -14.27 -6.44 -3.83
N THR A 72 -13.53 -7.03 -4.76
CA THR A 72 -13.89 -7.01 -6.19
C THR A 72 -14.81 -8.16 -6.57
N ALA A 73 -14.69 -9.31 -5.90
CA ALA A 73 -15.61 -10.44 -6.09
C ALA A 73 -16.99 -10.16 -5.47
N PHE A 74 -17.07 -9.24 -4.51
CA PHE A 74 -18.30 -8.71 -3.95
C PHE A 74 -18.61 -7.34 -4.56
N ASN A 75 -19.55 -7.26 -5.51
CA ASN A 75 -20.00 -5.98 -6.06
C ASN A 75 -21.51 -5.81 -5.88
N ASP A 76 -22.02 -4.59 -6.09
CA ASP A 76 -23.43 -4.25 -5.86
C ASP A 76 -24.41 -5.16 -6.65
N ASP A 77 -23.97 -5.65 -7.81
CA ASP A 77 -24.74 -6.54 -8.69
C ASP A 77 -24.63 -8.03 -8.32
N ASN A 78 -23.54 -8.43 -7.66
CA ASN A 78 -23.24 -9.78 -7.25
C ASN A 78 -22.95 -9.84 -5.74
N LYS A 79 -24.03 -9.91 -4.98
CA LYS A 79 -23.99 -10.12 -3.51
C LYS A 79 -23.43 -11.48 -3.11
N ASN A 80 -23.20 -12.39 -4.06
CA ASN A 80 -22.76 -13.74 -3.79
C ASN A 80 -21.29 -13.90 -4.16
N CYS A 81 -20.42 -13.77 -3.17
CA CYS A 81 -19.00 -13.93 -3.36
C CYS A 81 -18.58 -15.39 -3.19
N THR A 82 -18.71 -16.18 -4.26
CA THR A 82 -18.43 -17.62 -4.27
C THR A 82 -17.01 -17.97 -3.78
N ASN A 83 -16.03 -17.10 -4.04
CA ASN A 83 -14.62 -17.35 -3.72
C ASN A 83 -14.11 -16.56 -2.50
N CYS A 84 -14.94 -15.75 -1.83
CA CYS A 84 -14.47 -14.92 -0.71
C CYS A 84 -13.97 -15.75 0.47
N SER A 85 -14.65 -16.86 0.80
CA SER A 85 -14.25 -17.71 1.94
C SER A 85 -12.84 -18.27 1.76
N GLU A 86 -12.49 -18.72 0.55
CA GLU A 86 -11.14 -19.22 0.24
C GLU A 86 -10.10 -18.10 0.36
N LYS A 87 -10.39 -16.91 -0.18
CA LYS A 87 -9.50 -15.75 -0.13
C LYS A 87 -9.34 -15.21 1.30
N ALA A 88 -10.41 -15.21 2.09
CA ALA A 88 -10.40 -14.83 3.50
C ALA A 88 -9.51 -15.75 4.32
N ASN A 89 -9.61 -17.07 4.12
CA ASN A 89 -8.74 -18.03 4.80
C ASN A 89 -7.25 -17.79 4.47
N LYS A 90 -6.93 -17.60 3.18
CA LYS A 90 -5.57 -17.25 2.73
C LYS A 90 -5.07 -15.93 3.31
N PHE A 91 -5.97 -14.93 3.42
CA PHE A 91 -5.64 -13.64 4.03
C PHE A 91 -5.30 -13.82 5.52
N VAL A 92 -6.14 -14.54 6.27
CA VAL A 92 -5.92 -14.79 7.71
C VAL A 92 -4.60 -15.52 7.96
N GLU A 93 -4.24 -16.49 7.13
CA GLU A 93 -2.94 -17.18 7.21
C GLU A 93 -1.77 -16.20 7.01
N LYS A 94 -1.77 -15.43 5.92
CA LYS A 94 -0.72 -14.42 5.67
C LYS A 94 -0.69 -13.33 6.74
N TYR A 95 -1.84 -12.90 7.24
CA TYR A 95 -1.94 -11.90 8.29
C TYR A 95 -1.31 -12.41 9.60
N LYS A 96 -1.50 -13.68 9.96
CA LYS A 96 -0.82 -14.29 11.12
C LYS A 96 0.70 -14.30 10.96
N GLU A 97 1.20 -14.61 9.77
CA GLU A 97 2.64 -14.53 9.48
C GLU A 97 3.17 -13.11 9.65
N LEU A 98 2.44 -12.10 9.17
CA LEU A 98 2.81 -10.69 9.33
C LEU A 98 2.78 -10.26 10.81
N ASN A 99 1.70 -10.58 11.53
CA ASN A 99 1.48 -10.21 12.93
C ASN A 99 2.44 -10.89 13.92
N SER A 100 3.17 -11.93 13.49
CA SER A 100 4.21 -12.56 14.31
C SER A 100 5.43 -11.65 14.56
N ASN A 101 5.58 -10.56 13.80
CA ASN A 101 6.64 -9.58 13.97
C ASN A 101 6.29 -8.56 15.06
N ASN A 102 7.10 -8.49 16.12
CA ASN A 102 6.89 -7.63 17.29
C ASN A 102 7.34 -6.15 17.08
N ASN A 103 7.12 -5.56 15.91
CA ASN A 103 7.60 -4.21 15.58
C ASN A 103 6.64 -3.09 16.03
N LYS A 104 6.28 -3.12 17.33
CA LYS A 104 5.23 -2.26 17.89
C LYS A 104 5.50 -0.75 17.69
N GLY A 105 4.51 -0.01 17.18
CA GLY A 105 4.54 1.44 16.97
C GLY A 105 5.26 1.92 15.69
N SER A 106 5.74 1.01 14.85
CA SER A 106 6.45 1.34 13.61
C SER A 106 5.49 1.52 12.41
N SER A 107 6.04 1.87 11.24
CA SER A 107 5.28 1.83 9.97
C SER A 107 4.68 0.44 9.69
N TYR A 108 5.31 -0.62 10.19
CA TYR A 108 4.82 -2.00 10.09
C TYR A 108 3.44 -2.15 10.75
N ASP A 109 3.33 -1.70 12.00
CA ASP A 109 2.10 -1.72 12.78
C ASP A 109 0.98 -0.91 12.14
N LYS A 110 1.31 0.25 11.55
CA LYS A 110 0.32 1.09 10.87
C LYS A 110 -0.30 0.34 9.69
N ILE A 111 0.52 -0.29 8.84
CA ILE A 111 0.03 -1.06 7.69
C ILE A 111 -0.75 -2.28 8.16
N LEU A 112 -0.25 -2.99 9.18
CA LEU A 112 -0.93 -4.14 9.76
C LEU A 112 -2.32 -3.77 10.30
N SER A 113 -2.42 -2.66 11.05
CA SER A 113 -3.67 -2.14 11.57
C SER A 113 -4.65 -1.76 10.45
N THR A 114 -4.16 -1.16 9.35
CA THR A 114 -4.99 -0.88 8.18
C THR A 114 -5.56 -2.16 7.59
N LEU A 115 -4.73 -3.18 7.33
CA LEU A 115 -5.20 -4.46 6.78
C LEU A 115 -6.24 -5.15 7.67
N SER A 116 -6.08 -5.09 9.00
CA SER A 116 -7.07 -5.63 9.94
C SER A 116 -8.39 -4.87 9.85
N THR A 117 -8.32 -3.54 9.82
CA THR A 117 -9.51 -2.69 9.76
C THR A 117 -10.26 -2.91 8.46
N ASP A 118 -9.54 -3.00 7.34
CA ASP A 118 -10.12 -3.24 6.02
C ASP A 118 -10.66 -4.67 5.87
N TYR A 119 -10.16 -5.65 6.62
CA TYR A 119 -10.73 -6.99 6.63
C TYR A 119 -12.05 -7.07 7.42
N ASP A 120 -12.12 -6.33 8.52
CA ASP A 120 -13.28 -6.34 9.42
C ASP A 120 -14.47 -5.52 8.87
N ASN A 121 -14.23 -4.61 7.92
CA ASN A 121 -15.24 -3.77 7.25
C ASN A 121 -15.97 -4.50 6.12
#